data_AF-A0A3Q7YES4-F1
#
_entry.id   AF-A0A3Q7YES4-F1
#
_cell.length_a   1.000
_cell.length_b   1.000
_cell.length_c   1.000
_cell.angle_alpha   90.00
_cell.angle_beta   90.00
_cell.angle_gamma   90.00
#
_symmetry.space_group_name_H-M   'P 1'
#
loop_
_entity.id
_entity.type
_entity.pdbx_description
1 polymer ?
#
loop_
_entity_poly.entity_id
_entity_poly.type
_entity_poly.pdbx_seq_one_letter_code
_entity_poly.pdbx_strand_id
1 'polypeptide(L)'
;HANYQKNGTTKAMIMQDTKSNPNLIAVAFSGTHPFDAEQWRTYIDISWYELPDVGKIHGGFMKALGLQRSRGWPKEIDESGPHHYAYYTIRDELSRVFRENQDAKFILTGHSLGGALAILFVVMLILHEEEWLLDKFEGVYTFGQPRVGDKKFGEFMVEKMKKYDVKHMRYVYSNDLVPRIPYDDKSIFFKHFSPCLYFNSLYHGHILEEEPNKNYFSLFWVIPKILNAVWEVIRGFLLPFVVGREYKQNWFMTIFRLVGLIIPGIPAHIPNDYVNSTRLGSLNEHLEIQRPQYSKDD
;
A
#
# COMPACT_ATOMS: atom_id res chain seq x y z
N HIS A 1 -1.32 6.55 28.36
CA HIS A 1 -0.16 5.63 28.39
C HIS A 1 -0.57 4.32 27.71
N ALA A 2 -0.32 4.19 26.40
CA ALA A 2 -0.66 2.99 25.64
C ALA A 2 0.40 1.89 25.87
N ASN A 3 -0.07 0.69 26.20
CA ASN A 3 0.75 -0.51 26.36
C ASN A 3 1.55 -0.79 25.08
N TYR A 4 2.87 -0.77 25.21
CA TYR A 4 3.81 -1.12 24.15
C TYR A 4 3.78 -2.64 23.97
N GLN A 5 3.00 -3.15 23.01
CA GLN A 5 3.07 -4.57 22.66
C GLN A 5 4.41 -4.86 21.96
N LYS A 6 5.22 -5.65 22.66
CA LYS A 6 6.60 -6.06 22.41
C LYS A 6 6.80 -7.06 21.26
N ASN A 7 5.84 -7.22 20.34
CA ASN A 7 5.91 -8.30 19.36
C ASN A 7 6.38 -7.76 18.02
N GLY A 8 7.56 -8.22 17.57
CA GLY A 8 8.02 -8.05 16.19
C GLY A 8 7.13 -8.85 15.24
N THR A 9 6.05 -8.23 14.76
CA THR A 9 5.01 -8.89 13.95
C THR A 9 5.14 -8.65 12.45
N THR A 10 6.04 -7.76 12.02
CA THR A 10 6.23 -7.46 10.60
C THR A 10 6.82 -8.67 9.89
N LYS A 11 6.08 -9.20 8.92
CA LYS A 11 6.52 -10.29 8.07
C LYS A 11 6.79 -9.73 6.68
N ALA A 12 7.92 -10.11 6.09
CA ALA A 12 8.23 -9.84 4.71
C ALA A 12 8.77 -11.10 4.04
N MET A 13 8.68 -11.14 2.72
CA MET A 13 9.22 -12.21 1.90
C MET A 13 10.09 -11.59 0.80
N ILE A 14 11.24 -12.19 0.53
CA ILE A 14 12.12 -11.81 -0.57
C ILE A 14 12.10 -12.96 -1.58
N MET A 15 11.80 -12.65 -2.84
CA MET A 15 11.78 -13.62 -3.94
C MET A 15 12.68 -13.10 -5.06
N GLN A 16 13.37 -13.99 -5.76
CA GLN A 16 14.16 -13.65 -6.93
C GLN A 16 13.53 -14.29 -8.17
N ASP A 17 13.20 -13.46 -9.15
CA ASP A 17 12.88 -13.90 -10.50
C ASP A 17 14.15 -13.88 -11.36
N THR A 18 14.61 -15.09 -11.71
CA THR A 18 15.80 -15.32 -12.53
C THR A 18 15.49 -15.38 -14.03
N LYS A 19 14.22 -15.24 -14.43
CA LYS A 19 13.83 -15.19 -15.85
C LYS A 19 13.89 -13.78 -16.44
N SER A 20 13.78 -12.77 -15.58
CA SER A 20 13.90 -11.36 -15.96
C SER A 20 15.37 -11.01 -16.31
N ASN A 21 15.56 -10.08 -17.23
CA ASN A 21 16.88 -9.54 -17.58
C ASN A 21 16.89 -8.00 -17.48
N PRO A 22 17.55 -7.40 -16.46
CA PRO A 22 18.30 -8.08 -15.40
C PRO A 22 17.39 -8.87 -14.43
N ASN A 23 18.00 -9.74 -13.60
CA ASN A 23 17.30 -10.45 -12.54
C ASN A 23 16.50 -9.47 -11.66
N LEU A 24 15.28 -9.85 -11.30
CA LEU A 24 14.39 -9.01 -10.49
C LEU A 24 14.19 -9.61 -9.10
N ILE A 25 14.45 -8.84 -8.05
CA ILE A 25 14.18 -9.22 -6.67
C ILE A 25 12.89 -8.52 -6.23
N ALA A 26 11.92 -9.27 -5.73
CA ALA A 26 10.68 -8.73 -5.16
C ALA A 26 10.68 -8.88 -3.64
N VAL A 27 10.55 -7.75 -2.95
CA VAL A 27 10.35 -7.73 -1.49
C VAL A 27 8.88 -7.42 -1.21
N ALA A 28 8.16 -8.39 -0.64
CA ALA A 28 6.74 -8.28 -0.32
C ALA A 28 6.53 -8.14 1.19
N PHE A 29 6.03 -7.00 1.63
CA PHE A 29 5.62 -6.78 3.01
C PHE A 29 4.20 -7.31 3.24
N SER A 30 4.03 -8.08 4.30
CA SER A 30 2.72 -8.59 4.70
C SER A 30 1.89 -7.46 5.30
N GLY A 31 0.63 -7.38 4.86
CA GLY A 31 -0.37 -6.55 5.52
C GLY A 31 -0.89 -7.20 6.80
N THR A 32 -1.86 -6.55 7.42
CA THR A 32 -2.70 -7.15 8.46
C THR A 32 -3.63 -8.20 7.83
N HIS A 33 -4.08 -9.17 8.63
CA HIS A 33 -5.06 -10.13 8.13
C HIS A 33 -6.33 -9.39 7.67
N PRO A 34 -6.88 -9.73 6.49
CA PRO A 34 -7.98 -8.98 5.89
C PRO A 34 -9.27 -8.95 6.72
N PHE A 35 -9.35 -9.81 7.72
CA PHE A 35 -10.54 -10.12 8.50
C PHE A 35 -10.43 -9.68 9.96
N ASP A 36 -9.34 -8.98 10.34
CA ASP A 36 -9.17 -8.42 11.68
C ASP A 36 -9.36 -6.88 11.65
N ALA A 37 -10.62 -6.47 11.51
CA ALA A 37 -11.00 -5.06 11.44
C ALA A 37 -10.69 -4.30 12.76
N GLU A 38 -10.62 -5.01 13.89
CA GLU A 38 -10.22 -4.46 15.18
C GLU A 38 -8.71 -4.15 15.20
N GLN A 39 -7.88 -5.06 14.67
CA GLN A 39 -6.46 -4.79 14.41
C GLN A 39 -6.31 -3.60 13.46
N TRP A 40 -7.08 -3.49 12.39
CA TRP A 40 -6.94 -2.34 11.48
C TRP A 40 -7.23 -1.02 12.17
N ARG A 41 -8.31 -0.94 12.96
CA ARG A 41 -8.64 0.25 13.75
C ARG A 41 -7.60 0.56 14.82
N THR A 42 -7.01 -0.48 15.41
CA THR A 42 -6.00 -0.35 16.49
C THR A 42 -4.60 -0.04 15.94
N TYR A 43 -4.23 -0.53 14.75
CA TYR A 43 -2.97 -0.23 14.05
C TYR A 43 -2.97 1.15 13.39
N ILE A 44 -4.15 1.74 13.15
CA ILE A 44 -4.32 3.17 12.86
C ILE A 44 -4.26 3.95 14.19
N ASP A 45 -3.22 3.68 15.00
CA ASP A 45 -2.76 4.62 16.02
C ASP A 45 -2.26 5.85 15.28
N ILE A 46 -3.11 6.88 15.16
CA ILE A 46 -2.87 8.17 14.48
C ILE A 46 -1.87 9.02 15.29
N SER A 47 -0.81 8.40 15.78
CA SER A 47 0.37 9.09 16.29
C SER A 47 1.22 9.54 15.11
N TRP A 48 1.71 10.76 15.17
CA TRP A 48 2.69 11.27 14.21
C TRP A 48 4.10 10.97 14.70
N TYR A 49 4.98 10.62 13.77
CA TYR A 49 6.42 10.65 13.93
C TYR A 49 6.98 11.67 12.95
N GLU A 50 7.61 12.72 13.47
CA GLU A 50 8.15 13.80 12.65
C GLU A 50 9.62 13.53 12.36
N LEU A 51 9.96 13.53 11.06
CA LEU A 51 11.34 13.48 10.59
C LEU A 51 11.74 14.88 10.09
N PRO A 52 12.87 15.44 10.57
CA PRO A 52 13.38 16.71 10.08
C PRO A 52 13.53 16.70 8.57
N ASP A 53 13.13 17.79 7.91
CA ASP A 53 13.17 17.98 6.45
C ASP A 53 12.37 17.01 5.58
N VAL A 54 11.76 15.98 6.20
CA VAL A 54 10.89 15.00 5.52
C VAL A 54 9.42 15.32 5.78
N GLY A 55 9.03 15.62 7.02
CA GLY A 55 7.63 15.84 7.41
C GLY A 55 7.11 14.80 8.40
N LYS A 56 5.79 14.78 8.60
CA LYS A 56 5.14 13.89 9.57
C LYS A 56 4.68 12.61 8.90
N ILE A 57 4.92 11.49 9.58
CA ILE A 57 4.63 10.12 9.12
C ILE A 57 3.83 9.37 10.19
N HIS A 58 3.05 8.37 9.77
CA HIS A 58 2.27 7.53 10.68
C HIS A 58 3.20 6.74 11.62
N GLY A 59 3.17 7.09 12.91
CA GLY A 59 4.04 6.52 13.94
C GLY A 59 3.84 5.02 14.14
N GLY A 60 2.62 4.52 13.99
CA GLY A 60 2.35 3.07 14.00
C GLY A 60 3.11 2.30 12.91
N PHE A 61 3.21 2.87 11.71
CA PHE A 61 3.91 2.22 10.60
C PHE A 61 5.43 2.30 10.77
N MET A 62 5.94 3.42 11.31
CA MET A 62 7.36 3.56 11.66
C MET A 62 7.79 2.53 12.72
N LYS A 63 6.98 2.34 13.77
CA LYS A 63 7.20 1.31 14.80
C LYS A 63 7.22 -0.09 14.20
N ALA A 64 6.27 -0.40 13.32
CA ALA A 64 6.19 -1.70 12.66
C ALA A 64 7.40 -1.97 11.75
N LEU A 65 7.94 -0.95 11.08
CA LEU A 65 9.08 -1.12 10.19
C LEU A 65 10.41 -1.29 10.93
N GLY A 66 10.62 -0.58 12.04
CA GLY A 66 11.90 -0.67 12.76
C GLY A 66 12.25 0.47 13.72
N LEU A 67 11.35 1.42 13.96
CA LEU A 67 11.63 2.57 14.83
C LEU A 67 11.95 2.11 16.27
N GLN A 68 13.12 2.50 16.76
CA GLN A 68 13.56 2.21 18.12
C GLN A 68 13.08 3.28 19.10
N ARG A 69 12.63 2.85 20.28
CA ARG A 69 12.03 3.75 21.29
C ARG A 69 12.97 4.85 21.77
N SER A 70 14.25 4.54 21.97
CA SER A 70 15.24 5.48 22.54
C SER A 70 16.22 6.03 21.50
N ARG A 71 16.53 5.25 20.46
CA ARG A 71 17.55 5.60 19.46
C ARG A 71 16.97 6.13 18.15
N GLY A 72 15.66 6.07 17.96
CA GLY A 72 15.02 6.45 16.70
C GLY A 72 15.42 5.52 15.56
N TRP A 73 16.08 6.06 14.54
CA TRP A 73 16.52 5.36 13.33
C TRP A 73 18.04 5.45 13.16
N PRO A 74 18.84 4.78 14.02
CA PRO A 74 20.28 4.71 13.79
C PRO A 74 20.58 4.08 12.42
N LYS A 75 21.64 4.50 11.74
CA LYS A 75 22.02 3.90 10.45
C LYS A 75 22.39 2.42 10.60
N GLU A 76 23.15 2.10 11.64
CA GLU A 76 23.55 0.74 11.96
C GLU A 76 23.03 0.31 13.33
N ILE A 77 22.73 -0.98 13.46
CA ILE A 77 22.28 -1.59 14.70
C ILE A 77 23.19 -2.74 15.10
N ASP A 78 23.32 -2.97 16.39
CA ASP A 78 23.99 -4.15 16.91
C ASP A 78 23.02 -5.33 16.85
N GLU A 79 23.26 -6.25 15.92
CA GLU A 79 22.44 -7.45 15.70
C GLU A 79 22.56 -8.48 16.83
N SER A 80 23.47 -8.30 17.79
CA SER A 80 23.61 -9.20 18.95
C SER A 80 22.46 -9.09 19.96
N GLY A 81 21.60 -8.07 19.81
CA GLY A 81 20.39 -7.91 20.60
C GLY A 81 19.30 -8.94 20.25
N PRO A 82 18.37 -9.22 21.18
CA PRO A 82 17.29 -10.21 20.98
C PRO A 82 16.18 -9.72 20.01
N HIS A 83 16.34 -8.56 19.38
CA HIS A 83 15.31 -7.90 18.60
C HIS A 83 15.77 -7.65 17.16
N HIS A 84 15.14 -8.35 16.21
CA HIS A 84 15.30 -8.07 14.79
C HIS A 84 14.27 -7.04 14.33
N TYR A 85 14.73 -6.08 13.52
CA TYR A 85 13.93 -4.98 12.99
C TYR A 85 13.81 -5.14 11.48
N ALA A 86 12.57 -5.11 10.96
CA ALA A 86 12.29 -5.48 9.57
C ALA A 86 13.11 -4.68 8.55
N TYR A 87 13.27 -3.37 8.75
CA TYR A 87 14.08 -2.53 7.87
C TYR A 87 15.53 -3.03 7.75
N TYR A 88 16.24 -3.17 8.87
CA TYR A 88 17.66 -3.54 8.87
C TYR A 88 17.85 -4.95 8.33
N THR A 89 17.04 -5.91 8.77
CA THR A 89 17.10 -7.29 8.28
C THR A 89 16.90 -7.38 6.76
N ILE A 90 15.93 -6.65 6.20
CA ILE A 90 15.67 -6.66 4.76
C ILE A 90 16.76 -5.90 3.99
N ARG A 91 17.24 -4.76 4.50
CA ARG A 91 18.34 -3.98 3.90
C ARG A 91 19.62 -4.83 3.80
N ASP A 92 19.96 -5.51 4.88
CA ASP A 92 21.19 -6.30 4.97
C ASP A 92 21.08 -7.55 4.08
N GLU A 93 19.90 -8.18 4.02
CA GLU A 93 19.64 -9.30 3.12
C GLU A 93 19.65 -8.89 1.63
N LEU A 94 19.05 -7.75 1.28
CA LEU A 94 19.18 -7.19 -0.08
C LEU A 94 20.64 -6.94 -0.43
N SER A 95 21.40 -6.36 0.50
CA SER A 95 22.82 -6.12 0.32
C SER A 95 23.60 -7.42 0.08
N ARG A 96 23.23 -8.50 0.77
CA ARG A 96 23.80 -9.83 0.56
C ARG A 96 23.48 -10.37 -0.84
N VAL A 97 22.21 -10.32 -1.26
CA VAL A 97 21.78 -10.85 -2.57
C VAL A 97 22.44 -10.09 -3.73
N PHE A 98 22.61 -8.77 -3.61
CA PHE A 98 23.25 -7.96 -4.65
C PHE A 98 24.76 -8.14 -4.76
N ARG A 99 25.44 -8.66 -3.73
CA ARG A 99 26.85 -9.08 -3.87
C ARG A 99 26.99 -10.25 -4.85
N GLU A 100 26.00 -11.12 -4.89
CA GLU A 100 25.95 -12.30 -5.77
C GLU A 100 25.35 -11.97 -7.15
N ASN A 101 24.54 -10.91 -7.24
CA ASN A 101 23.81 -10.52 -8.45
C ASN A 101 23.94 -9.00 -8.71
N GLN A 102 25.11 -8.54 -9.14
CA GLN A 102 25.40 -7.10 -9.24
C GLN A 102 24.49 -6.34 -10.20
N ASP A 103 24.01 -6.97 -11.28
CA ASP A 103 23.13 -6.30 -12.26
C ASP A 103 21.65 -6.36 -11.89
N ALA A 104 21.29 -7.12 -10.85
CA ALA A 104 19.90 -7.28 -10.46
C ALA A 104 19.28 -5.94 -10.03
N LYS A 105 17.96 -5.85 -10.24
CA LYS A 105 17.11 -4.77 -9.73
C LYS A 105 16.17 -5.32 -8.68
N PHE A 106 15.58 -4.45 -7.89
CA PHE A 106 14.51 -4.87 -6.98
C PHE A 106 13.30 -3.96 -7.02
N ILE A 107 12.16 -4.55 -6.63
CA ILE A 107 10.90 -3.86 -6.38
C ILE A 107 10.44 -4.12 -4.96
N LEU A 108 9.69 -3.16 -4.42
CA LEU A 108 8.99 -3.32 -3.17
C LEU A 108 7.50 -3.43 -3.44
N THR A 109 6.83 -4.31 -2.72
CA THR A 109 5.39 -4.49 -2.85
C THR A 109 4.73 -4.78 -1.52
N GLY A 110 3.43 -4.55 -1.45
CA GLY A 110 2.66 -4.86 -0.27
C GLY A 110 1.19 -4.47 -0.42
N HIS A 111 0.35 -5.20 0.29
CA HIS A 111 -1.08 -4.92 0.39
C HIS A 111 -1.40 -4.32 1.76
N SER A 112 -2.33 -3.38 1.84
CA SER A 112 -2.75 -2.75 3.11
C SER A 112 -1.59 -2.08 3.85
N LEU A 113 -1.43 -2.36 5.15
CA LEU A 113 -0.25 -2.04 5.96
C LEU A 113 1.06 -2.34 5.23
N GLY A 114 1.17 -3.48 4.53
CA GLY A 114 2.39 -3.84 3.80
C GLY A 114 2.75 -2.82 2.71
N GLY A 115 1.75 -2.21 2.06
CA GLY A 115 1.98 -1.13 1.10
C GLY A 115 2.52 0.14 1.77
N ALA A 116 2.07 0.47 2.99
CA ALA A 116 2.65 1.56 3.77
C ALA A 116 4.10 1.27 4.18
N LEU A 117 4.38 0.05 4.65
CA LEU A 117 5.74 -0.38 5.03
C LEU A 117 6.70 -0.36 3.83
N ALA A 118 6.23 -0.76 2.64
CA ALA A 118 7.03 -0.69 1.41
C ALA A 118 7.48 0.74 1.10
N ILE A 119 6.61 1.74 1.24
CA ILE A 119 6.99 3.15 1.06
C ILE A 119 7.95 3.63 2.15
N LEU A 120 7.68 3.29 3.41
CA LEU A 120 8.55 3.69 4.51
C LEU A 120 9.94 3.06 4.41
N PHE A 121 10.06 1.88 3.84
CA PHE A 121 11.36 1.27 3.56
C PHE A 121 12.20 2.15 2.62
N VAL A 122 11.59 2.71 1.55
CA VAL A 122 12.26 3.65 0.63
C VAL A 122 12.73 4.90 1.36
N VAL A 123 11.86 5.46 2.22
CA VAL A 123 12.20 6.65 3.03
C VAL A 123 13.45 6.39 3.85
N MET A 124 13.52 5.22 4.49
CA MET A 124 14.66 4.88 5.32
C MET A 124 15.94 4.62 4.52
N LEU A 125 15.86 4.00 3.35
CA LEU A 125 17.01 3.89 2.44
C LEU A 125 17.57 5.27 2.07
N ILE A 126 16.68 6.23 1.76
CA ILE A 126 17.08 7.61 1.44
C ILE A 126 17.76 8.28 2.64
N LEU A 127 17.15 8.18 3.83
CA LEU A 127 17.68 8.82 5.04
C LEU A 127 18.96 8.19 5.57
N HIS A 128 19.17 6.91 5.30
CA HIS A 128 20.41 6.21 5.62
C HIS A 128 21.45 6.32 4.51
N GLU A 129 21.18 7.08 3.44
CA GLU A 129 22.10 7.29 2.32
C GLU A 129 22.55 5.97 1.69
N GLU A 130 21.63 5.01 1.56
CA GLU A 130 21.86 3.72 0.91
C GLU A 130 21.82 3.86 -0.62
N GLU A 131 22.62 4.79 -1.15
CA GLU A 131 22.64 5.22 -2.56
C GLU A 131 22.80 4.01 -3.51
N TRP A 132 23.65 3.05 -3.16
CA TRP A 132 23.87 1.85 -3.96
C TRP A 132 22.64 0.95 -4.08
N LEU A 133 21.81 0.85 -3.02
CA LEU A 133 20.53 0.16 -3.10
C LEU A 133 19.55 1.00 -3.91
N LEU A 134 19.48 2.30 -3.69
CA LEU A 134 18.58 3.20 -4.43
C LEU A 134 18.83 3.16 -5.94
N ASP A 135 20.08 3.05 -6.39
CA ASP A 135 20.42 2.89 -7.81
C ASP A 135 19.93 1.56 -8.44
N LYS A 136 19.68 0.55 -7.61
CA LYS A 136 19.12 -0.75 -8.03
C LYS A 136 17.60 -0.81 -7.89
N PHE A 137 16.99 0.24 -7.36
CA PHE A 137 15.59 0.23 -7.02
C PHE A 137 14.72 0.62 -8.23
N GLU A 138 13.88 -0.30 -8.69
CA GLU A 138 13.06 -0.07 -9.88
C GLU A 138 11.70 0.56 -9.56
N GLY A 139 11.09 0.19 -8.43
CA GLY A 139 9.81 0.75 -8.07
C GLY A 139 9.08 0.12 -6.89
N VAL A 140 8.04 0.83 -6.45
CA VAL A 140 7.10 0.42 -5.42
C VAL A 140 5.73 0.16 -6.05
N TYR A 141 5.18 -1.02 -5.80
CA TYR A 141 3.88 -1.46 -6.29
C TYR A 141 2.98 -1.77 -5.10
N THR A 142 2.03 -0.90 -4.80
CA THR A 142 1.21 -1.00 -3.59
C THR A 142 -0.25 -1.30 -3.92
N PHE A 143 -0.93 -2.05 -3.06
CA PHE A 143 -2.32 -2.46 -3.23
C PHE A 143 -3.12 -2.10 -2.00
N GLY A 144 -4.14 -1.24 -2.14
CA GLY A 144 -4.95 -0.83 -0.98
C GLY A 144 -4.15 -0.07 0.08
N GLN A 145 -3.09 0.62 -0.31
CA GLN A 145 -2.19 1.31 0.62
C GLN A 145 -2.92 2.46 1.35
N PRO A 146 -2.88 2.51 2.70
CA PRO A 146 -3.37 3.66 3.47
C PRO A 146 -2.45 4.87 3.31
N ARG A 147 -2.93 6.06 3.68
CA ARG A 147 -2.11 7.27 3.64
C ARG A 147 -0.99 7.19 4.68
N VAL A 148 0.22 7.56 4.29
CA VAL A 148 1.45 7.26 5.05
C VAL A 148 2.01 8.48 5.79
N GLY A 149 1.99 9.65 5.17
CA GLY A 149 2.50 10.89 5.75
C GLY A 149 1.72 12.12 5.31
N ASP A 150 2.15 13.29 5.79
CA ASP A 150 1.58 14.59 5.45
C ASP A 150 2.00 15.09 4.06
N LYS A 151 1.62 16.34 3.74
CA LYS A 151 1.97 16.96 2.45
C LYS A 151 3.49 17.11 2.27
N LYS A 152 4.22 17.50 3.32
CA LYS A 152 5.68 17.68 3.27
C LYS A 152 6.37 16.35 2.96
N PHE A 153 5.89 15.28 3.59
CA PHE A 153 6.33 13.92 3.29
C PHE A 153 6.08 13.56 1.82
N GLY A 154 4.91 13.88 1.30
CA GLY A 154 4.58 13.65 -0.11
C GLY A 154 5.50 14.41 -1.07
N GLU A 155 5.76 15.69 -0.80
CA GLU A 155 6.67 16.53 -1.59
C GLU A 155 8.10 15.97 -1.58
N PHE A 156 8.60 15.57 -0.41
CA PHE A 156 9.89 14.90 -0.25
C PHE A 156 9.96 13.61 -1.08
N MET A 157 8.95 12.76 -1.01
CA MET A 157 8.94 11.48 -1.74
C MET A 157 8.90 11.69 -3.26
N VAL A 158 8.13 12.65 -3.76
CA VAL A 158 8.08 12.96 -5.20
C VAL A 158 9.45 13.44 -5.69
N GLU A 159 10.12 14.31 -4.95
CA GLU A 159 11.47 14.77 -5.28
C GLU A 159 12.47 13.60 -5.33
N LYS A 160 12.50 12.78 -4.29
CA LYS A 160 13.49 11.69 -4.18
C LYS A 160 13.22 10.56 -5.17
N MET A 161 11.97 10.16 -5.37
CA MET A 161 11.63 9.15 -6.39
C MET A 161 12.02 9.61 -7.80
N LYS A 162 11.86 10.91 -8.10
CA LYS A 162 12.33 11.48 -9.37
C LYS A 162 13.86 11.48 -9.48
N LYS A 163 14.58 11.78 -8.39
CA LYS A 163 16.05 11.74 -8.36
C LYS A 163 16.60 10.35 -8.74
N TYR A 164 15.96 9.30 -8.24
CA TYR A 164 16.40 7.91 -8.42
C TYR A 164 15.71 7.15 -9.56
N ASP A 165 14.86 7.83 -10.35
CA ASP A 165 14.03 7.20 -11.40
C ASP A 165 13.17 6.01 -10.90
N VAL A 166 12.64 6.14 -9.68
CA VAL A 166 11.86 5.09 -9.02
C VAL A 166 10.39 5.24 -9.38
N LYS A 167 9.78 4.16 -9.89
CA LYS A 167 8.35 4.12 -10.18
C LYS A 167 7.53 3.93 -8.91
N HIS A 168 6.39 4.61 -8.78
CA HIS A 168 5.41 4.33 -7.73
C HIS A 168 4.03 4.08 -8.33
N MET A 169 3.58 2.83 -8.29
CA MET A 169 2.30 2.40 -8.83
C MET A 169 1.37 2.00 -7.70
N ARG A 170 0.39 2.88 -7.40
CA ARG A 170 -0.57 2.71 -6.31
C ARG A 170 -1.90 2.19 -6.83
N TYR A 171 -2.18 0.91 -6.63
CA TYR A 171 -3.43 0.27 -7.04
C TYR A 171 -4.52 0.49 -5.99
N VAL A 172 -5.68 0.96 -6.44
CA VAL A 172 -6.86 1.18 -5.61
C VAL A 172 -8.05 0.48 -6.24
N TYR A 173 -8.70 -0.41 -5.49
CA TYR A 173 -9.86 -1.13 -5.98
C TYR A 173 -11.16 -0.51 -5.45
N SER A 174 -12.02 -0.08 -6.37
CA SER A 174 -13.43 0.23 -6.14
C SER A 174 -13.66 1.07 -4.88
N ASN A 175 -14.56 0.62 -4.03
CA ASN A 175 -14.85 1.16 -2.73
C ASN A 175 -13.97 0.51 -1.64
N ASP A 176 -12.66 0.38 -1.83
CA ASP A 176 -11.78 0.00 -0.74
C ASP A 176 -11.64 1.13 0.31
N LEU A 177 -11.99 0.86 1.56
CA LEU A 177 -11.87 1.84 2.64
C LEU A 177 -10.41 2.22 2.98
N VAL A 178 -9.44 1.33 2.82
CA VAL A 178 -8.09 1.49 3.38
C VAL A 178 -7.26 2.59 2.71
N PRO A 179 -7.27 2.77 1.38
CA PRO A 179 -6.64 3.93 0.75
C PRO A 179 -7.19 5.27 1.22
N ARG A 180 -8.36 5.26 1.85
CA ARG A 180 -9.10 6.46 2.23
C ARG A 180 -8.93 6.82 3.70
N ILE A 181 -8.06 6.10 4.40
CA ILE A 181 -7.70 6.34 5.80
C ILE A 181 -6.18 6.48 5.96
N PRO A 182 -5.70 7.25 6.95
CA PRO A 182 -6.46 8.20 7.78
C PRO A 182 -7.12 9.32 6.93
N TYR A 183 -8.23 9.89 7.40
CA TYR A 183 -9.01 10.90 6.65
C TYR A 183 -8.15 12.09 6.21
N ASP A 184 -8.44 12.66 5.04
CA ASP A 184 -7.78 13.86 4.55
C ASP A 184 -8.65 15.11 4.75
N ASP A 185 -8.08 16.18 5.30
CA ASP A 185 -8.68 17.52 5.36
C ASP A 185 -7.59 18.59 5.12
N LYS A 186 -8.01 19.75 4.62
CA LYS A 186 -7.24 20.69 3.78
C LYS A 186 -5.94 21.25 4.38
N SER A 187 -5.66 21.09 5.67
CA SER A 187 -4.46 21.70 6.28
C SER A 187 -3.66 20.85 7.30
N ILE A 188 -4.12 19.67 7.75
CA ILE A 188 -3.51 18.99 8.92
C ILE A 188 -3.33 17.47 8.76
N PHE A 189 -3.78 16.85 7.66
CA PHE A 189 -3.89 15.39 7.59
C PHE A 189 -3.05 14.70 6.50
N PHE A 190 -3.02 13.37 6.58
CA PHE A 190 -2.28 12.47 5.73
C PHE A 190 -2.71 12.59 4.25
N LYS A 191 -1.75 12.56 3.33
CA LYS A 191 -2.01 12.68 1.88
C LYS A 191 -1.32 11.58 1.09
N HIS A 192 -1.94 11.19 -0.01
CA HIS A 192 -1.25 10.46 -1.08
C HIS A 192 -0.40 11.43 -1.89
N PHE A 193 0.70 10.95 -2.45
CA PHE A 193 1.63 11.77 -3.25
C PHE A 193 1.83 11.25 -4.68
N SER A 194 1.22 10.11 -5.02
CA SER A 194 1.22 9.53 -6.36
C SER A 194 -0.21 9.32 -6.86
N PRO A 195 -0.44 9.42 -8.20
CA PRO A 195 -1.69 9.03 -8.81
C PRO A 195 -2.07 7.59 -8.43
N CYS A 196 -3.37 7.32 -8.30
CA CYS A 196 -3.85 5.94 -8.19
C CYS A 196 -4.20 5.35 -9.55
N LEU A 197 -3.83 4.08 -9.70
CA LEU A 197 -4.37 3.16 -10.68
C LEU A 197 -5.67 2.60 -10.10
N TYR A 198 -6.78 3.26 -10.42
CA TYR A 198 -8.10 2.95 -9.90
C TYR A 198 -8.80 1.90 -10.77
N PHE A 199 -9.30 0.84 -10.16
CA PHE A 199 -10.10 -0.19 -10.84
C PHE A 199 -11.51 -0.20 -10.26
N ASN A 200 -12.54 -0.10 -11.09
CA ASN A 200 -13.92 -0.19 -10.63
C ASN A 200 -14.38 -1.66 -10.39
N SER A 201 -15.63 -1.85 -9.96
CA SER A 201 -16.24 -3.17 -9.72
C SER A 201 -16.42 -4.04 -10.98
N LEU A 202 -16.09 -3.51 -12.15
CA LEU A 202 -16.06 -4.21 -13.43
C LEU A 202 -14.61 -4.41 -13.93
N TYR A 203 -13.61 -4.12 -13.09
CA TYR A 203 -12.18 -4.15 -13.41
C TYR A 203 -11.73 -3.21 -14.53
N HIS A 204 -12.49 -2.17 -14.86
CA HIS A 204 -11.99 -1.12 -15.75
C HIS A 204 -11.02 -0.21 -15.00
N GLY A 205 -9.81 -0.05 -15.55
CA GLY A 205 -8.73 0.74 -14.98
C GLY A 205 -8.71 2.20 -15.45
N HIS A 206 -8.47 3.11 -14.52
CA HIS A 206 -8.32 4.55 -14.73
C HIS A 206 -7.11 5.09 -13.95
N ILE A 207 -6.42 6.09 -14.50
CA ILE A 207 -5.38 6.83 -13.77
C ILE A 207 -6.00 8.12 -13.24
N LEU A 208 -6.06 8.23 -11.92
CA LEU A 208 -6.65 9.38 -11.23
C LEU A 208 -5.62 9.99 -10.28
N GLU A 209 -5.62 11.31 -10.14
CA GLU A 209 -4.81 11.99 -9.11
C GLU A 209 -5.13 11.47 -7.72
N GLU A 210 -6.42 11.26 -7.44
CA GLU A 210 -6.93 10.78 -6.16
C GLU A 210 -8.07 9.77 -6.34
N GLU A 211 -8.22 8.87 -5.37
CA GLU A 211 -9.29 7.88 -5.41
C GLU A 211 -10.69 8.51 -5.28
N PRO A 212 -11.71 8.01 -6.01
CA PRO A 212 -13.08 8.53 -5.91
C PRO A 212 -13.62 8.44 -4.49
N ASN A 213 -14.44 9.42 -4.08
CA ASN A 213 -14.99 9.51 -2.73
C ASN A 213 -13.91 9.36 -1.64
N LYS A 214 -12.91 10.24 -1.70
CA LYS A 214 -11.68 10.24 -0.91
C LYS A 214 -11.84 10.01 0.60
N ASN A 215 -12.95 10.45 1.19
CA ASN A 215 -13.19 10.40 2.64
C ASN A 215 -14.47 9.66 3.06
N TYR A 216 -15.18 9.02 2.14
CA TYR A 216 -16.40 8.24 2.41
C TYR A 216 -17.62 9.00 2.94
N PHE A 217 -17.52 10.29 3.25
CA PHE A 217 -18.58 11.09 3.87
C PHE A 217 -19.74 11.51 2.95
N SER A 218 -19.60 11.35 1.63
CA SER A 218 -20.65 11.80 0.71
C SER A 218 -21.85 10.85 0.69
N LEU A 219 -23.02 11.36 1.07
CA LEU A 219 -24.30 10.65 1.06
C LEU A 219 -24.72 10.21 -0.35
N PHE A 220 -24.34 10.98 -1.39
CA PHE A 220 -24.61 10.64 -2.79
C PHE A 220 -23.96 9.30 -3.21
N TRP A 221 -22.87 8.91 -2.55
CA TRP A 221 -22.18 7.66 -2.83
C TRP A 221 -22.72 6.46 -2.06
N VAL A 222 -23.67 6.64 -1.14
CA VAL A 222 -24.21 5.53 -0.31
C VAL A 222 -24.95 4.51 -1.18
N ILE A 223 -25.89 4.96 -2.01
CA ILE A 223 -26.67 4.07 -2.89
C ILE A 223 -25.75 3.36 -3.91
N PRO A 224 -24.87 4.04 -4.68
CA PRO A 224 -23.92 3.38 -5.56
C PRO A 224 -23.02 2.36 -4.85
N LYS A 225 -22.58 2.64 -3.61
CA LYS A 225 -21.78 1.70 -2.82
C LYS A 225 -22.53 0.42 -2.48
N ILE A 226 -23.80 0.53 -2.08
CA ILE A 226 -24.65 -0.64 -1.78
C ILE A 226 -24.90 -1.45 -3.05
N LEU A 227 -25.23 -0.78 -4.17
CA LEU A 227 -25.41 -1.45 -5.46
C LEU A 227 -24.13 -2.18 -5.89
N ASN A 228 -22.97 -1.54 -5.75
CA ASN A 228 -21.68 -2.19 -5.98
C ASN A 228 -21.49 -3.39 -5.05
N ALA A 229 -21.79 -3.29 -3.75
CA ALA A 229 -21.64 -4.41 -2.83
C ALA A 229 -22.53 -5.62 -3.21
N VAL A 230 -23.78 -5.37 -3.62
CA VAL A 230 -24.67 -6.41 -4.15
C VAL A 230 -24.09 -7.03 -5.42
N TRP A 231 -23.63 -6.19 -6.35
CA TRP A 231 -23.00 -6.64 -7.59
C TRP A 231 -21.75 -7.49 -7.35
N GLU A 232 -20.89 -7.10 -6.41
CA GLU A 232 -19.69 -7.85 -6.03
C GLU A 232 -20.02 -9.25 -5.50
N VAL A 233 -21.11 -9.40 -4.73
CA VAL A 233 -21.58 -10.72 -4.29
C VAL A 233 -22.00 -11.57 -5.50
N ILE A 234 -22.82 -11.02 -6.39
CA ILE A 234 -23.31 -11.72 -7.59
C ILE A 234 -22.13 -12.11 -8.49
N ARG A 235 -21.25 -11.15 -8.79
CA ARG A 235 -20.10 -11.31 -9.69
C ARG A 235 -19.12 -12.36 -9.16
N GLY A 236 -18.91 -12.45 -7.84
CA GLY A 236 -18.09 -13.50 -7.22
C GLY A 236 -18.55 -14.92 -7.56
N PHE A 237 -19.85 -15.14 -7.77
CA PHE A 237 -20.39 -16.42 -8.23
C PHE A 237 -20.35 -16.60 -9.75
N LEU A 238 -20.38 -15.50 -10.53
CA LEU A 238 -20.36 -15.56 -11.99
C LEU A 238 -18.95 -15.73 -12.56
N LEU A 239 -17.92 -15.12 -11.95
CA LEU A 239 -16.54 -15.14 -12.43
C LEU A 239 -16.00 -16.55 -12.78
N PRO A 240 -16.26 -17.61 -11.98
CA PRO A 240 -15.77 -18.95 -12.29
C PRO A 240 -16.33 -19.56 -13.56
N PHE A 241 -17.51 -19.10 -13.98
CA PHE A 241 -18.21 -19.58 -15.17
C PHE A 241 -17.91 -18.72 -16.39
N VAL A 242 -17.68 -17.42 -16.21
CA VAL A 242 -17.46 -16.46 -17.30
C VAL A 242 -15.98 -16.36 -17.68
N VAL A 243 -15.07 -16.36 -16.70
CA VAL A 243 -13.65 -16.08 -16.90
C VAL A 243 -12.80 -17.34 -16.75
N GLY A 244 -13.00 -18.10 -15.67
CA GLY A 244 -12.21 -19.30 -15.40
C GLY A 244 -12.31 -19.77 -13.96
N ARG A 245 -12.14 -21.09 -13.74
CA ARG A 245 -12.32 -21.72 -12.42
C ARG A 245 -11.34 -21.21 -11.35
N GLU A 246 -10.21 -20.64 -11.76
CA GLU A 246 -9.20 -20.03 -10.90
C GLU A 246 -9.69 -18.75 -10.22
N TYR A 247 -10.76 -18.11 -10.72
CA TYR A 247 -11.38 -16.93 -10.12
C TYR A 247 -12.50 -17.28 -9.12
N LYS A 248 -12.46 -18.50 -8.57
CA LYS A 248 -13.46 -18.98 -7.61
C LYS A 248 -13.37 -18.27 -6.27
N GLN A 249 -14.50 -17.69 -5.87
CA GLN A 249 -14.72 -17.21 -4.53
C GLN A 249 -15.01 -18.38 -3.58
N ASN A 250 -14.41 -18.37 -2.39
CA ASN A 250 -14.71 -19.32 -1.33
C ASN A 250 -15.85 -18.80 -0.42
N TRP A 251 -16.45 -19.69 0.37
CA TRP A 251 -17.56 -19.33 1.26
C TRP A 251 -17.22 -18.23 2.27
N PHE A 252 -15.97 -18.16 2.74
CA PHE A 252 -15.53 -17.11 3.66
C PHE A 252 -15.55 -15.73 2.98
N MET A 253 -15.03 -15.61 1.77
CA MET A 253 -15.10 -14.39 0.97
C MET A 253 -16.55 -13.99 0.69
N THR A 254 -17.44 -14.96 0.43
CA THR A 254 -18.88 -14.68 0.26
C THR A 254 -19.49 -14.07 1.50
N ILE A 255 -19.28 -14.68 2.67
CA ILE A 255 -19.79 -14.14 3.95
C ILE A 255 -19.23 -12.73 4.18
N PHE A 256 -17.93 -12.53 3.93
CA PHE A 256 -17.32 -11.21 4.08
C PHE A 256 -17.90 -10.17 3.12
N ARG A 257 -18.17 -10.53 1.86
CA ARG A 257 -18.87 -9.64 0.91
C ARG A 257 -20.30 -9.30 1.35
N LEU A 258 -21.00 -10.21 2.04
CA LEU A 258 -22.31 -9.92 2.64
C LEU A 258 -22.22 -8.86 3.75
N VAL A 259 -21.12 -8.82 4.52
CA VAL A 259 -20.86 -7.70 5.47
C VAL A 259 -20.74 -6.36 4.72
N GLY A 260 -20.28 -6.39 3.46
CA GLY A 260 -20.25 -5.26 2.55
C GLY A 260 -21.61 -4.63 2.27
N LEU A 261 -22.71 -5.32 2.49
CA LEU A 261 -24.04 -4.72 2.37
C LEU A 261 -24.31 -3.70 3.49
N ILE A 262 -23.61 -3.81 4.61
CA ILE A 262 -23.67 -2.88 5.75
C ILE A 262 -22.51 -1.87 5.67
N ILE A 263 -21.30 -2.36 5.41
CA ILE A 263 -20.09 -1.52 5.27
C ILE A 263 -19.40 -1.84 3.93
N PRO A 264 -19.85 -1.25 2.81
CA PRO A 264 -19.35 -1.55 1.47
C PRO A 264 -17.83 -1.40 1.30
N GLY A 265 -17.24 -0.56 2.15
CA GLY A 265 -15.82 -0.26 2.19
C GLY A 265 -14.89 -1.45 2.42
N ILE A 266 -15.32 -2.39 3.25
CA ILE A 266 -14.43 -3.38 3.87
C ILE A 266 -14.13 -4.54 2.91
N PRO A 267 -15.11 -5.16 2.21
CA PRO A 267 -14.81 -6.32 1.37
C PRO A 267 -14.01 -6.00 0.13
N ALA A 268 -14.07 -4.77 -0.38
CA ALA A 268 -13.26 -4.32 -1.50
C ALA A 268 -11.75 -4.32 -1.18
N HIS A 269 -11.36 -4.44 0.09
CA HIS A 269 -9.97 -4.57 0.51
C HIS A 269 -9.46 -6.03 0.51
N ILE A 270 -10.23 -7.01 0.02
CA ILE A 270 -9.74 -8.40 -0.04
C ILE A 270 -8.62 -8.49 -1.10
N PRO A 271 -7.47 -9.14 -0.81
CA PRO A 271 -6.38 -9.28 -1.78
C PRO A 271 -6.78 -9.90 -3.12
N ASN A 272 -7.78 -10.79 -3.12
CA ASN A 272 -8.29 -11.40 -4.35
C ASN A 272 -8.84 -10.36 -5.33
N ASP A 273 -9.47 -9.28 -4.87
CA ASP A 273 -9.96 -8.23 -5.77
C ASP A 273 -8.83 -7.49 -6.48
N TYR A 274 -7.71 -7.26 -5.78
CA TYR A 274 -6.49 -6.69 -6.35
C TYR A 274 -5.79 -7.64 -7.34
N VAL A 275 -5.78 -8.94 -7.04
CA VAL A 275 -5.28 -9.97 -7.98
C VAL A 275 -6.16 -10.00 -9.23
N ASN A 276 -7.48 -9.99 -9.06
CA ASN A 276 -8.40 -10.01 -10.20
C ASN A 276 -8.31 -8.71 -11.00
N SER A 277 -8.18 -7.55 -10.35
CA SER A 277 -8.07 -6.27 -11.06
C SER A 277 -6.79 -6.17 -11.90
N THR A 278 -5.68 -6.71 -11.41
CA THR A 278 -4.41 -6.72 -12.16
C THR A 278 -4.36 -7.79 -13.27
N ARG A 279 -5.09 -8.91 -13.11
CA ARG A 279 -5.13 -9.99 -14.10
C ARG A 279 -6.18 -9.79 -15.18
N LEU A 280 -7.33 -9.21 -14.83
CA LEU A 280 -8.49 -9.06 -15.70
C LEU A 280 -8.70 -7.63 -16.19
N GLY A 281 -8.20 -6.65 -15.44
CA GLY A 281 -8.35 -5.26 -15.81
C GLY A 281 -7.33 -4.83 -16.85
N SER A 282 -7.76 -3.94 -17.73
CA SER A 282 -6.88 -3.16 -18.60
C SER A 282 -6.87 -1.71 -18.15
N LEU A 283 -5.70 -1.08 -18.16
CA LEU A 283 -5.59 0.38 -18.07
C LEU A 283 -5.84 0.93 -19.47
N ASN A 284 -6.75 1.90 -19.62
CA ASN A 284 -6.93 2.57 -20.90
C ASN A 284 -5.61 3.27 -21.31
N GLU A 285 -5.09 2.90 -22.49
CA GLU A 285 -3.78 3.34 -23.01
C GLU A 285 -3.68 4.85 -23.32
N HIS A 286 -4.81 5.56 -23.33
CA HIS A 286 -4.84 7.01 -23.47
C HIS A 286 -4.53 7.69 -22.13
N LEU A 287 -3.23 7.71 -21.84
CA LEU A 287 -2.56 8.23 -20.65
C LEU A 287 -2.61 9.77 -20.59
N GLU A 288 -3.74 10.32 -20.19
CA GLU A 288 -3.78 11.60 -19.49
C GLU A 288 -4.47 11.37 -18.15
N ILE A 289 -3.97 12.03 -17.09
CA ILE A 289 -4.63 12.06 -15.79
C ILE A 289 -6.07 12.52 -16.02
N GLN A 290 -7.03 11.61 -15.84
CA GLN A 290 -8.43 11.97 -15.96
C GLN A 290 -8.78 12.83 -14.75
N ARG A 291 -8.77 14.15 -14.94
CA ARG A 291 -9.32 15.06 -13.94
C ARG A 291 -10.81 14.74 -13.79
N PRO A 292 -11.31 14.49 -12.57
CA PRO A 292 -12.72 14.24 -12.38
C PRO A 292 -13.53 15.43 -12.94
N GLN A 293 -14.37 15.18 -13.95
CA GLN A 293 -15.44 16.09 -14.33
C GLN A 293 -16.49 16.07 -13.21
N TYR A 294 -16.26 16.85 -12.17
CA TYR A 294 -17.32 17.26 -11.25
C TYR A 294 -17.32 18.78 -11.18
N SER A 295 -18.54 19.32 -11.27
CA SER A 295 -18.85 20.72 -11.54
C SER A 295 -18.16 21.66 -10.57
N LYS A 296 -17.74 22.80 -11.10
CA LYS A 296 -17.78 24.04 -10.34
C LYS A 296 -19.22 24.22 -9.91
N ASP A 297 -19.52 24.03 -8.64
CA ASP A 297 -20.63 24.67 -7.97
C ASP A 297 -20.18 24.93 -6.53
N ASP A 298 -20.50 26.14 -6.08
CA ASP A 298 -20.00 26.86 -4.91
C ASP A 298 -20.23 26.17 -3.55
#